data_AF-A0A6N3G0K0-F1
#
_entry.id   AF-A0A6N3G0K0-F1
#
_cell.length_a   1.000
_cell.length_b   1.000
_cell.length_c   1.000
_cell.angle_alpha   90.00
_cell.angle_beta   90.00
_cell.angle_gamma   90.00
#
_symmetry.space_group_name_H-M   'P 1'
#
loop_
_entity.id
_entity.type
_entity.pdbx_description
1 polymer ?
#
loop_
_entity_poly.entity_id
_entity_poly.type
_entity_poly.pdbx_seq_one_letter_code
_entity_poly.pdbx_strand_id
1 'polypeptide(L)'
;MQNMKHKLTFIVSLGIALILTAVIGATVSLHHCMKWDAYCDNGTLPLSTVKFTQNLIFHAYYWMGIAFICLCLVVAMLIWYFRHQQKLHPELSDMIADTSECEFKKIQVNRYTNEITIDGTTRPSRRQVATLLDYLLKAPTHEISFTELNTVFNENFFDGSPASKRKISNLKYEINDLLKNLGFELVKTSSDQFALTAKRKEVI
;
A
#
# COMPACT_ATOMS: atom_id res chain seq x y z
N MET A 1 4.43 11.51 14.41
CA MET A 1 4.37 11.02 13.01
C MET A 1 3.49 9.78 12.78
N GLN A 2 3.45 8.77 13.67
CA GLN A 2 2.51 7.62 13.54
C GLN A 2 1.05 8.02 13.34
N ASN A 3 0.61 9.09 14.02
CA ASN A 3 -0.76 9.59 13.99
C ASN A 3 -1.22 10.04 12.58
N MET A 4 -0.31 10.55 11.73
CA MET A 4 -0.66 11.01 10.38
C MET A 4 -0.70 9.88 9.33
N LYS A 5 0.19 8.89 9.43
CA LYS A 5 0.15 7.68 8.58
C LYS A 5 -1.10 6.84 8.86
N HIS A 6 -1.51 6.76 10.13
CA HIS A 6 -2.79 6.16 10.50
C HIS A 6 -3.98 6.95 9.94
N LYS A 7 -3.96 8.29 10.00
CA LYS A 7 -5.02 9.12 9.41
C LYS A 7 -5.17 8.90 7.90
N LEU A 8 -4.07 8.82 7.15
CA LEU A 8 -4.12 8.57 5.69
C LEU A 8 -4.68 7.17 5.38
N THR A 9 -4.16 6.15 6.05
CA THR A 9 -4.58 4.75 5.84
C THR A 9 -6.05 4.57 6.23
N PHE A 10 -6.48 5.23 7.32
CA PHE A 10 -7.86 5.25 7.79
C PHE A 10 -8.80 5.94 6.80
N ILE A 11 -8.40 7.05 6.19
CA ILE A 11 -9.21 7.75 5.18
C ILE A 11 -9.38 6.89 3.93
N VAL A 12 -8.31 6.26 3.46
CA VAL A 12 -8.36 5.37 2.29
C VAL A 12 -9.20 4.13 2.58
N SER A 13 -9.02 3.49 3.75
CA SER A 13 -9.83 2.32 4.12
C SER A 13 -11.30 2.68 4.33
N LEU A 14 -11.60 3.84 4.92
CA LEU A 14 -12.95 4.36 5.07
C LEU A 14 -13.59 4.63 3.71
N GLY A 15 -12.85 5.22 2.77
CA GLY A 15 -13.32 5.43 1.40
C GLY A 15 -13.66 4.12 0.68
N ILE A 16 -12.79 3.11 0.79
CA ILE A 16 -13.03 1.78 0.22
C ILE A 16 -14.26 1.13 0.86
N ALA A 17 -14.37 1.20 2.19
CA ALA A 17 -15.52 0.65 2.91
C ALA A 17 -16.83 1.31 2.47
N LEU A 18 -16.87 2.64 2.36
CA LEU A 18 -18.05 3.38 1.89
C LEU A 18 -18.45 3.00 0.46
N ILE A 19 -17.49 2.82 -0.44
CA ILE A 19 -17.76 2.37 -1.82
C ILE A 19 -18.34 0.95 -1.82
N LEU A 20 -17.72 0.02 -1.07
CA LEU A 20 -18.22 -1.35 -0.96
C LEU A 20 -19.63 -1.39 -0.38
N THR A 21 -19.90 -0.64 0.69
CA THR A 21 -21.24 -0.56 1.28
C THR A 21 -22.25 0.00 0.29
N ALA A 22 -21.89 1.02 -0.50
CA ALA A 22 -22.78 1.57 -1.53
C ALA A 22 -23.08 0.57 -2.66
N VAL A 23 -22.07 -0.18 -3.12
CA VAL A 23 -22.25 -1.24 -4.14
C VAL A 23 -23.15 -2.35 -3.62
N ILE A 24 -22.90 -2.85 -2.40
CA ILE A 24 -23.73 -3.86 -1.76
C ILE A 24 -25.17 -3.34 -1.61
N GLY A 25 -25.34 -2.12 -1.10
CA GLY A 25 -26.64 -1.48 -0.97
C GLY A 25 -27.40 -1.41 -2.30
N ALA A 26 -26.74 -0.96 -3.37
CA ALA A 26 -27.34 -0.90 -4.70
C ALA A 26 -27.77 -2.28 -5.22
N THR A 27 -26.95 -3.31 -5.04
CA THR A 27 -27.28 -4.68 -5.47
C THR A 27 -28.47 -5.27 -4.71
N VAL A 28 -28.52 -5.08 -3.39
CA VAL A 28 -29.64 -5.53 -2.54
C VAL A 28 -30.93 -4.79 -2.91
N SER A 29 -30.83 -3.47 -3.08
CA SER A 29 -31.93 -2.63 -3.56
C SER A 29 -32.49 -3.09 -4.90
N LEU A 30 -31.62 -3.36 -5.87
CA LEU A 30 -32.03 -3.88 -7.19
C LEU A 30 -32.75 -5.23 -7.06
N HIS A 31 -32.23 -6.14 -6.24
CA HIS A 31 -32.86 -7.44 -6.00
C HIS A 31 -34.28 -7.30 -5.43
N HIS A 32 -34.48 -6.40 -4.46
CA HIS A 32 -35.79 -6.14 -3.90
C HIS A 32 -36.74 -5.45 -4.90
N CYS A 33 -36.24 -4.56 -5.76
CA CYS A 33 -37.02 -3.98 -6.84
C CYS A 33 -37.50 -5.05 -7.84
N MET A 34 -36.64 -5.97 -8.26
CA MET A 34 -37.03 -7.07 -9.14
C MET A 34 -38.06 -8.00 -8.49
N LYS A 35 -37.90 -8.28 -7.19
CA LYS A 35 -38.86 -9.08 -6.43
C LYS A 35 -40.22 -8.37 -6.27
N TRP A 36 -40.20 -7.05 -6.09
CA TRP A 36 -41.40 -6.22 -6.03
C TRP A 36 -42.15 -6.20 -7.36
N ASP A 37 -41.44 -6.08 -8.48
CA ASP A 37 -42.00 -6.13 -9.83
C ASP A 37 -42.74 -7.45 -10.08
N ALA A 38 -42.06 -8.58 -9.81
CA ALA A 38 -42.66 -9.91 -9.90
C ALA A 38 -43.86 -10.12 -8.94
N TYR A 39 -43.87 -9.44 -7.79
CA TYR A 39 -44.99 -9.49 -6.84
C TYR A 39 -46.20 -8.69 -7.33
N CYS A 40 -45.97 -7.56 -8.01
CA CYS A 40 -47.04 -6.73 -8.59
C CYS A 40 -47.76 -7.43 -9.74
N ASP A 41 -47.08 -8.27 -10.49
CA ASP A 41 -47.64 -9.05 -11.61
C ASP A 41 -48.65 -10.13 -11.16
N ASN A 42 -48.66 -10.51 -9.87
CA ASN A 42 -49.53 -11.59 -9.37
C ASN A 42 -51.03 -11.22 -9.26
N GLY A 43 -51.46 -10.06 -9.77
CA GLY A 43 -52.88 -9.69 -10.01
C GLY A 43 -53.80 -9.60 -8.79
N THR A 44 -53.32 -9.97 -7.61
CA THR A 44 -54.09 -10.08 -6.35
C THR A 44 -54.09 -8.77 -5.54
N LEU A 45 -53.31 -7.78 -5.96
CA LEU A 45 -53.11 -6.52 -5.23
C LEU A 45 -53.98 -5.40 -5.80
N PRO A 46 -54.57 -4.54 -4.95
CA PRO A 46 -55.25 -3.33 -5.39
C PRO A 46 -54.29 -2.38 -6.11
N LEU A 47 -54.69 -1.89 -7.28
CA LEU A 47 -53.88 -0.99 -8.12
C LEU A 47 -53.46 0.29 -7.38
N SER A 48 -54.30 0.79 -6.47
CA SER A 48 -54.02 1.96 -5.63
C SER A 48 -52.84 1.71 -4.67
N THR A 49 -52.78 0.53 -4.05
CA THR A 49 -51.71 0.14 -3.14
C THR A 49 -50.39 -0.04 -3.88
N VAL A 50 -50.42 -0.61 -5.10
CA VAL A 50 -49.23 -0.75 -5.96
C VAL A 50 -48.67 0.62 -6.34
N LYS A 51 -49.53 1.54 -6.82
CA LYS A 51 -49.13 2.89 -7.25
C LYS A 51 -48.60 3.74 -6.09
N PHE A 52 -49.23 3.67 -4.92
CA PHE A 52 -48.75 4.37 -3.72
C PHE A 52 -47.37 3.88 -3.29
N THR A 53 -47.18 2.55 -3.23
CA THR A 53 -45.92 1.94 -2.82
C THR A 53 -44.80 2.21 -3.82
N GLN A 54 -45.08 2.15 -5.13
CA GLN A 54 -44.12 2.53 -6.18
C GLN A 54 -43.68 3.99 -6.04
N ASN A 55 -44.61 4.92 -5.83
CA ASN A 55 -44.26 6.33 -5.62
C ASN A 55 -43.38 6.53 -4.38
N LEU A 56 -43.68 5.83 -3.27
CA LEU A 56 -42.85 5.87 -2.07
C LEU A 56 -41.43 5.35 -2.33
N ILE A 57 -41.31 4.24 -3.05
CA ILE A 57 -40.04 3.61 -3.43
C ILE A 57 -39.22 4.55 -4.32
N PHE A 58 -39.81 5.11 -5.38
CA PHE A 58 -39.13 6.07 -6.25
C PHE A 58 -38.66 7.31 -5.49
N HIS A 59 -39.49 7.83 -4.59
CA HIS A 59 -39.11 8.97 -3.76
C HIS A 59 -37.92 8.66 -2.85
N ALA A 60 -37.91 7.46 -2.23
CA ALA A 60 -36.79 7.02 -1.40
C ALA A 60 -35.49 6.86 -2.21
N TYR A 61 -35.54 6.24 -3.39
CA TYR A 61 -34.38 6.10 -4.27
C TYR A 61 -33.83 7.43 -4.78
N TYR A 62 -34.72 8.38 -5.10
CA TYR A 62 -34.34 9.71 -5.53
C TYR A 62 -33.51 10.44 -4.45
N TRP A 63 -34.00 10.45 -3.20
CA TRP A 63 -33.26 11.07 -2.09
C TRP A 63 -31.98 10.32 -1.73
N MET A 64 -31.98 8.99 -1.84
CA MET A 64 -30.77 8.20 -1.62
C MET A 64 -29.69 8.51 -2.68
N GLY A 65 -30.08 8.70 -3.94
CA GLY A 65 -29.17 9.10 -5.01
C GLY A 65 -28.55 10.48 -4.77
N ILE A 66 -29.35 11.46 -4.34
CA ILE A 66 -28.86 12.80 -3.96
C ILE A 66 -27.85 12.71 -2.82
N ALA A 67 -28.18 11.96 -1.76
CA ALA A 67 -27.29 11.77 -0.61
C ALA A 67 -25.95 11.13 -1.02
N PHE A 68 -25.98 10.15 -1.93
CA PHE A 68 -24.78 9.51 -2.46
C PHE A 68 -23.89 10.49 -3.24
N ILE A 69 -24.48 11.33 -4.11
CA ILE A 69 -23.75 12.37 -4.83
C ILE A 69 -23.08 13.34 -3.85
N CYS A 70 -23.80 13.79 -2.83
CA CYS A 70 -23.24 14.65 -1.78
C CYS A 70 -22.06 13.98 -1.06
N LEU A 71 -22.17 12.69 -0.72
CA LEU A 71 -21.08 11.93 -0.09
C LEU A 71 -19.85 11.88 -1.01
N CYS A 72 -20.03 11.58 -2.29
CA CYS A 72 -18.95 11.56 -3.27
C CYS A 72 -18.24 12.91 -3.38
N LEU A 73 -19.01 14.01 -3.38
CA LEU A 73 -18.45 15.37 -3.41
C LEU A 73 -17.63 15.68 -2.15
N VAL A 74 -18.10 15.28 -0.96
CA VAL A 74 -17.35 15.45 0.29
C VAL A 74 -16.03 14.67 0.24
N VAL A 75 -16.05 13.41 -0.21
CA VAL A 75 -14.84 12.59 -0.36
C VAL A 75 -13.87 13.22 -1.37
N ALA A 76 -14.38 13.68 -2.52
CA ALA A 76 -13.57 14.35 -3.53
C ALA A 76 -12.95 15.65 -3.00
N MET A 77 -13.69 16.44 -2.22
CA MET A 77 -13.21 17.67 -1.60
C MET A 77 -12.12 17.37 -0.56
N LEU A 78 -12.27 16.31 0.25
CA LEU A 78 -11.24 15.87 1.18
C LEU A 78 -9.96 15.46 0.44
N ILE A 79 -10.07 14.61 -0.60
CA ILE A 79 -8.92 14.20 -1.42
C ILE A 79 -8.23 15.41 -2.04
N TRP A 80 -9.01 16.34 -2.60
CA TRP A 80 -8.48 17.57 -3.19
C TRP A 80 -7.78 18.45 -2.15
N TYR A 81 -8.39 18.68 -0.99
CA TYR A 81 -7.80 19.43 0.12
C TYR A 81 -6.47 18.82 0.55
N PHE A 82 -6.39 17.50 0.70
CA PHE A 82 -5.14 16.84 1.06
C PHE A 82 -4.05 16.96 -0.02
N ARG A 83 -4.40 16.76 -1.30
CA ARG A 83 -3.45 16.95 -2.40
C ARG A 83 -2.98 18.41 -2.48
N HIS A 84 -3.86 19.35 -2.19
CA HIS A 84 -3.53 20.77 -2.14
C HIS A 84 -2.59 21.08 -0.97
N GLN A 85 -2.87 20.55 0.22
CA GLN A 85 -1.97 20.66 1.38
C GLN A 85 -0.58 20.08 1.10
N GLN A 86 -0.50 18.92 0.42
CA GLN A 86 0.77 18.34 -0.02
C GLN A 86 1.52 19.24 -1.01
N LYS A 87 0.81 19.93 -1.91
CA LYS A 87 1.41 20.85 -2.88
C LYS A 87 1.90 22.15 -2.22
N LEU A 88 1.23 22.63 -1.17
CA LEU A 88 1.64 23.83 -0.43
C LEU A 88 2.78 23.56 0.57
N HIS A 89 2.82 22.38 1.17
CA HIS A 89 3.83 22.00 2.16
C HIS A 89 4.57 20.74 1.68
N PRO A 90 5.52 20.87 0.72
CA PRO A 90 6.35 19.76 0.26
C PRO A 90 7.16 19.14 1.41
N GLU A 91 7.50 19.95 2.42
CA GLU A 91 8.12 19.51 3.67
C GLU A 91 7.36 18.38 4.38
N LEU A 92 6.03 18.27 4.19
CA LEU A 92 5.24 17.17 4.76
C LEU A 92 5.47 15.84 4.04
N SER A 93 5.73 15.89 2.73
CA SER A 93 6.15 14.73 1.93
C SER A 93 7.59 14.36 2.26
N ASP A 94 8.46 15.36 2.37
CA ASP A 94 9.86 15.18 2.74
C ASP A 94 9.98 14.65 4.17
N MET A 95 9.14 15.06 5.11
CA MET A 95 9.12 14.51 6.47
C MET A 95 8.69 13.03 6.52
N ILE A 96 7.84 12.60 5.59
CA ILE A 96 7.43 11.18 5.45
C ILE A 96 8.59 10.36 4.86
N ALA A 97 9.32 10.92 3.89
CA ALA A 97 10.55 10.35 3.34
C ALA A 97 11.69 10.33 4.37
N ASP A 98 11.87 11.41 5.14
CA ASP A 98 12.81 11.55 6.26
C ASP A 98 12.46 10.61 7.41
N THR A 99 11.18 10.28 7.63
CA THR A 99 10.81 9.25 8.62
C THR A 99 11.45 7.91 8.24
N SER A 100 11.35 7.54 6.96
CA SER A 100 11.96 6.31 6.45
C SER A 100 13.48 6.41 6.46
N GLU A 101 14.07 7.55 6.05
CA GLU A 101 15.53 7.74 6.15
C GLU A 101 16.02 7.67 7.60
N CYS A 102 15.29 8.22 8.57
CA CYS A 102 15.62 8.10 10.00
C CYS A 102 15.51 6.67 10.51
N GLU A 103 14.62 5.85 9.95
CA GLU A 103 14.58 4.41 10.25
C GLU A 103 15.78 3.69 9.64
N PHE A 104 16.15 3.99 8.39
CA PHE A 104 17.34 3.42 7.74
C PHE A 104 18.66 3.86 8.40
N LYS A 105 18.71 5.06 9.00
CA LYS A 105 19.86 5.58 9.77
C LYS A 105 20.20 4.74 11.01
N LYS A 106 19.30 3.85 11.45
CA LYS A 106 19.56 2.85 12.50
C LYS A 106 20.44 1.69 12.03
N ILE A 107 20.57 1.50 10.72
CA ILE A 107 21.45 0.51 10.10
C ILE A 107 22.76 1.20 9.77
N GLN A 108 23.83 0.81 10.45
CA GLN A 108 25.19 1.24 10.14
C GLN A 108 25.95 0.06 9.56
N VAL A 109 26.62 0.26 8.43
CA VAL A 109 27.42 -0.77 7.78
C VAL A 109 28.88 -0.38 7.81
N ASN A 110 29.72 -1.21 8.42
CA ASN A 110 31.16 -1.07 8.37
C ASN A 110 31.71 -1.97 7.26
N ARG A 111 32.00 -1.38 6.11
CA ARG A 111 32.54 -2.10 4.94
C ARG A 111 33.96 -2.66 5.17
N TYR A 112 34.73 -2.08 6.10
CA TYR A 112 36.10 -2.51 6.39
C TYR A 112 36.13 -3.76 7.27
N THR A 113 35.24 -3.84 8.26
CA THR A 113 35.12 -5.01 9.15
C THR A 113 34.07 -6.03 8.66
N ASN A 114 33.28 -5.67 7.64
CA ASN A 114 32.10 -6.41 7.15
C ASN A 114 31.04 -6.63 8.23
N GLU A 115 30.96 -5.71 9.18
CA GLU A 115 30.00 -5.74 10.27
C GLU A 115 28.83 -4.82 9.97
N ILE A 116 27.65 -5.24 10.42
CA ILE A 116 26.43 -4.46 10.32
C ILE A 116 25.97 -4.21 11.75
N THR A 117 25.94 -2.96 12.15
CA THR A 117 25.43 -2.51 13.45
C THR A 117 24.01 -2.04 13.26
N ILE A 118 23.07 -2.66 13.98
CA ILE A 118 21.67 -2.30 13.92
C ILE A 118 21.14 -2.14 15.33
N ASP A 119 20.65 -0.94 15.65
CA ASP A 119 20.12 -0.58 16.98
C ASP A 119 21.10 -0.92 18.14
N GLY A 120 22.40 -0.66 17.91
CA GLY A 120 23.47 -0.94 18.87
C GLY A 120 23.99 -2.39 18.90
N THR A 121 23.38 -3.31 18.15
CA THR A 121 23.86 -4.70 18.03
C THR A 121 24.70 -4.87 16.77
N THR A 122 25.98 -5.19 16.93
CA THR A 122 26.89 -5.48 15.80
C THR A 122 26.86 -6.96 15.45
N ARG A 123 26.72 -7.28 14.17
CA ARG A 123 26.80 -8.66 13.65
C ARG A 123 27.80 -8.75 12.50
N PRO A 124 28.62 -9.81 12.47
CA PRO A 124 29.44 -10.08 11.29
C PRO A 124 28.54 -10.48 10.13
N SER A 125 28.91 -10.04 8.93
CA SER A 125 28.20 -10.38 7.71
C SER A 125 29.19 -10.75 6.60
N ARG A 126 28.69 -11.41 5.56
CA ARG A 126 29.48 -11.64 4.37
C ARG A 126 29.75 -10.31 3.66
N ARG A 127 30.95 -10.13 3.11
CA ARG A 127 31.34 -8.92 2.34
C ARG A 127 30.31 -8.51 1.29
N GLN A 128 29.72 -9.46 0.58
CA GLN A 128 28.69 -9.18 -0.43
C GLN A 128 27.42 -8.56 0.17
N VAL A 129 27.00 -9.06 1.35
CA VAL A 129 25.84 -8.54 2.07
C VAL A 129 26.11 -7.12 2.59
N ALA A 130 27.25 -6.91 3.24
CA ALA A 130 27.65 -5.58 3.69
C ALA A 130 27.74 -4.57 2.52
N THR A 131 28.34 -4.98 1.40
CA THR A 131 28.52 -4.09 0.24
C THR A 131 27.18 -3.70 -0.39
N LEU A 132 26.26 -4.65 -0.54
CA LEU A 132 24.93 -4.36 -1.08
C LEU A 132 24.11 -3.49 -0.14
N LEU A 133 24.13 -3.78 1.16
CA LEU A 133 23.37 -2.98 2.13
C LEU A 133 23.91 -1.55 2.21
N ASP A 134 25.23 -1.37 2.22
CA ASP A 134 25.87 -0.04 2.15
C ASP A 134 25.52 0.70 0.86
N TYR A 135 25.42 0.01 -0.28
CA TYR A 135 24.97 0.63 -1.53
C TYR A 135 23.52 1.10 -1.44
N LEU A 136 22.61 0.22 -0.97
CA LEU A 136 21.19 0.50 -0.86
C LEU A 136 20.90 1.64 0.12
N LEU A 137 21.64 1.74 1.23
CA LEU A 137 21.50 2.84 2.20
C LEU A 137 22.01 4.19 1.68
N LYS A 138 22.88 4.19 0.67
CA LYS A 138 23.39 5.40 0.02
C LYS A 138 22.58 5.80 -1.21
N ALA A 139 21.84 4.85 -1.80
CA ALA A 139 21.01 5.10 -2.96
C ALA A 139 19.73 5.86 -2.53
N PRO A 140 19.37 6.98 -3.19
CA PRO A 140 18.23 7.81 -2.79
C PRO A 140 16.90 7.03 -2.85
N THR A 141 16.78 6.07 -3.76
CA THR A 141 15.59 5.24 -3.91
C THR A 141 15.63 3.95 -3.09
N HIS A 142 16.77 3.62 -2.46
CA HIS A 142 16.99 2.33 -1.79
C HIS A 142 16.69 1.10 -2.67
N GLU A 143 16.87 1.26 -3.98
CA GLU A 143 16.60 0.26 -5.01
C GLU A 143 17.86 -0.06 -5.81
N ILE A 144 17.92 -1.27 -6.37
CA ILE A 144 18.98 -1.69 -7.27
C ILE A 144 18.45 -2.72 -8.28
N SER A 145 18.86 -2.56 -9.54
CA SER A 145 18.58 -3.56 -10.57
C SER A 145 19.58 -4.72 -10.54
N PHE A 146 19.17 -5.90 -11.00
CA PHE A 146 20.06 -7.06 -11.02
C PHE A 146 21.28 -6.86 -11.92
N THR A 147 21.14 -6.10 -13.00
CA THR A 147 22.24 -5.70 -13.88
C THR A 147 23.20 -4.73 -13.20
N GLU A 148 22.70 -3.85 -12.34
CA GLU A 148 23.51 -2.90 -11.58
C GLU A 148 24.29 -3.57 -10.44
N LEU A 149 23.88 -4.77 -9.99
CA LEU A 149 24.72 -5.58 -9.11
C LEU A 149 26.08 -5.92 -9.72
N ASN A 150 26.21 -5.89 -11.06
CA ASN A 150 27.47 -6.11 -11.73
C ASN A 150 28.47 -4.98 -11.49
N THR A 151 28.00 -3.74 -11.33
CA THR A 151 28.86 -2.61 -11.02
C THR A 151 29.23 -2.57 -9.52
N VAL A 152 28.33 -3.05 -8.66
CA VAL A 152 28.54 -3.11 -7.20
C VAL A 152 29.48 -4.25 -6.79
N PHE A 153 29.37 -5.42 -7.43
CA PHE A 153 30.13 -6.60 -7.06
C PHE A 153 31.28 -6.92 -8.00
N ASN A 154 31.00 -7.15 -9.28
CA ASN A 154 31.91 -7.50 -10.38
C ASN A 154 31.09 -7.63 -11.68
N GLU A 155 31.66 -7.29 -12.84
CA GLU A 155 30.93 -7.17 -14.13
C GLU A 155 30.10 -8.41 -14.55
N ASN A 156 30.41 -9.60 -14.02
CA ASN A 156 29.75 -10.88 -14.33
C ASN A 156 28.96 -11.49 -13.14
N PHE A 157 28.51 -10.67 -12.18
CA PHE A 157 27.77 -11.17 -11.03
C PHE A 157 26.39 -11.74 -11.42
N PHE A 158 25.71 -11.06 -12.34
CA PHE A 158 24.41 -11.39 -12.89
C PHE A 158 24.44 -11.38 -14.42
N ASP A 159 24.15 -12.54 -15.00
CA ASP A 159 24.14 -12.84 -16.44
C ASP A 159 22.79 -13.42 -16.91
N GLY A 160 21.77 -13.44 -16.02
CA GLY A 160 20.47 -14.04 -16.29
C GLY A 160 20.41 -15.57 -16.23
N SER A 161 21.55 -16.25 -16.06
CA SER A 161 21.62 -17.71 -15.91
C SER A 161 20.87 -18.21 -14.66
N PRO A 162 20.44 -19.49 -14.63
CA PRO A 162 19.85 -20.07 -13.42
C PRO A 162 20.76 -19.97 -12.19
N ALA A 163 22.08 -20.03 -12.39
CA ALA A 163 23.06 -19.91 -11.34
C ALA A 163 23.10 -18.50 -10.74
N SER A 164 23.11 -17.45 -11.57
CA SER A 164 23.09 -16.06 -11.07
C SER A 164 21.76 -15.70 -10.41
N LYS A 165 20.63 -16.19 -10.93
CA LYS A 165 19.32 -16.08 -10.27
C LYS A 165 19.31 -16.72 -8.88
N ARG A 166 19.95 -17.90 -8.72
CA ARG A 166 20.08 -18.56 -7.41
C ARG A 166 20.94 -17.75 -6.45
N LYS A 167 22.05 -17.15 -6.92
CA LYS A 167 22.89 -16.26 -6.10
C LYS A 167 22.10 -15.06 -5.56
N ILE A 168 21.29 -14.43 -6.43
CA ILE A 168 20.41 -13.31 -6.08
C ILE A 168 19.39 -13.71 -5.00
N SER A 169 18.73 -14.86 -5.17
CA SER A 169 17.79 -15.36 -4.16
C SER A 169 18.46 -15.66 -2.82
N ASN A 170 19.66 -16.24 -2.83
CA ASN A 170 20.42 -16.49 -1.59
C ASN A 170 20.80 -15.17 -0.91
N LEU A 171 21.23 -14.17 -1.68
CA LEU A 171 21.60 -12.85 -1.15
C LEU A 171 20.41 -12.16 -0.48
N LYS A 172 19.22 -12.23 -1.10
CA LYS A 172 17.97 -11.76 -0.49
C LYS A 172 17.68 -12.48 0.83
N TYR A 173 17.84 -13.80 0.86
CA TYR A 173 17.59 -14.59 2.07
C TYR A 173 18.55 -14.21 3.20
N GLU A 174 19.86 -14.12 2.92
CA GLU A 174 20.88 -13.73 3.90
C GLU A 174 20.60 -12.33 4.48
N ILE A 175 20.27 -11.35 3.63
CA ILE A 175 19.91 -10.01 4.08
C ILE A 175 18.64 -10.02 4.93
N ASN A 176 17.61 -10.75 4.52
CA ASN A 176 16.36 -10.82 5.27
C ASN A 176 16.49 -11.56 6.60
N ASP A 177 17.39 -12.54 6.70
CA ASP A 177 17.70 -13.21 7.97
C ASP A 177 18.39 -12.25 8.95
N LEU A 178 19.32 -11.41 8.45
CA LEU A 178 19.96 -10.36 9.25
C LEU A 178 18.96 -9.29 9.71
N LEU A 179 18.00 -8.93 8.85
CA LEU A 179 17.00 -7.89 9.11
C LEU A 179 15.72 -8.39 9.82
N LYS A 180 15.59 -9.71 10.05
CA LYS A 180 14.34 -10.38 10.46
C LYS A 180 13.63 -9.74 11.66
N ASN A 181 14.40 -9.27 12.64
CA ASN A 181 13.89 -8.73 13.91
C ASN A 181 13.81 -7.19 13.94
N LEU A 182 14.12 -6.53 12.83
CA LEU A 182 14.39 -5.09 12.81
C LEU A 182 13.34 -4.29 12.06
N GLY A 183 12.31 -4.97 11.55
CA GLY A 183 11.26 -4.32 10.81
C GLY A 183 11.75 -3.81 9.45
N PHE A 184 12.76 -4.42 8.85
CA PHE A 184 13.19 -4.16 7.47
C PHE A 184 13.21 -5.46 6.67
N GLU A 185 13.05 -5.34 5.36
CA GLU A 185 13.16 -6.45 4.43
C GLU A 185 13.58 -5.96 3.05
N LEU A 186 14.43 -6.78 2.41
CA LEU A 186 14.73 -6.70 1.00
C LEU A 186 13.62 -7.42 0.23
N VAL A 187 12.84 -6.65 -0.51
CA VAL A 187 11.75 -7.14 -1.35
C VAL A 187 12.13 -7.09 -2.82
N LYS A 188 11.47 -7.95 -3.60
CA LYS A 188 11.60 -7.95 -5.05
C LYS A 188 10.43 -7.14 -5.61
N THR A 189 10.70 -5.94 -6.09
CA THR A 189 9.66 -5.01 -6.60
C THR A 189 9.23 -5.34 -8.02
N SER A 190 10.15 -5.82 -8.85
CA SER A 190 9.92 -6.25 -10.23
C SER A 190 10.69 -7.54 -10.56
N SER A 191 10.59 -8.06 -11.79
CA SER A 191 11.29 -9.27 -12.21
C SER A 191 12.80 -9.20 -11.99
N ASP A 192 13.39 -7.99 -11.98
CA ASP A 192 14.84 -7.80 -12.03
C ASP A 192 15.35 -6.70 -11.08
N GLN A 193 14.64 -6.42 -9.98
CA GLN A 193 15.05 -5.40 -9.00
C GLN A 193 14.84 -5.82 -7.56
N PHE A 194 15.68 -5.26 -6.69
CA PHE A 194 15.50 -5.27 -5.25
C PHE A 194 15.21 -3.86 -4.72
N ALA A 195 14.39 -3.79 -3.68
CA ALA A 195 14.18 -2.60 -2.86
C ALA A 195 14.35 -2.95 -1.40
N LEU A 196 15.07 -2.11 -0.65
CA LEU A 196 15.12 -2.19 0.80
C LEU A 196 13.94 -1.41 1.38
N THR A 197 13.09 -2.08 2.15
CA THR A 197 11.84 -1.50 2.67
C THR A 197 11.71 -1.75 4.16
N ALA A 198 11.00 -0.86 4.87
CA ALA A 198 10.58 -1.13 6.24
C ALA A 198 9.37 -2.09 6.21
N LYS A 199 9.45 -3.22 6.93
CA LYS A 199 8.29 -4.07 7.22
C LYS A 199 7.21 -3.22 7.88
N ARG A 200 6.02 -3.21 7.30
CA ARG A 200 4.82 -2.83 8.06
C ARG A 200 4.74 -3.77 9.26
N LYS A 201 4.70 -3.20 10.48
CA LYS A 201 4.19 -3.95 11.63
C LYS A 201 2.77 -4.37 11.27
N GLU A 202 2.57 -5.65 10.97
CA GLU A 202 1.25 -6.25 11.00
C GLU A 202 0.78 -6.13 12.45
N VAL A 203 -0.15 -5.20 12.67
CA VAL A 203 -0.91 -5.14 13.91
C VAL A 203 -1.80 -6.37 13.88
N ILE A 204 -1.40 -7.40 14.62
CA ILE A 204 -2.25 -8.54 14.97
C ILE A 204 -3.31 -8.04 15.96
#